data_AF-A0A0L0NKV9-F1
#
_entry.id   AF-A0A0L0NKV9-F1
#
_cell.length_a   1.000
_cell.length_b   1.000
_cell.length_c   1.000
_cell.angle_alpha   90.00
_cell.angle_beta   90.00
_cell.angle_gamma   90.00
#
_symmetry.space_group_name_H-M   'P 1'
#
loop_
_entity.id
_entity.type
_entity.pdbx_description
1 polymer ?
#
loop_
_entity_poly.entity_id
_entity_poly.type
_entity_poly.pdbx_seq_one_letter_code
_entity_poly.pdbx_strand_id
1 'polypeptide(L)'
;MSSCKLYPQSKPDTPAPNPLPGLLHTPSGLALLELQGTVNLPTDANGEILKDVEVGRLEFPDHVSGAEGLAWMKRVHLYIGQHQRLTGEVKKLPRAMAVVRRRENRWYENSAGPVQEQGDNLEVVEIVKYKLMFSNRPEPVGTVNAP
;
A
#
# COMPACT_ATOMS: atom_id res chain seq x y z
N MET A 1 -23.59 -18.30 13.41
CA MET A 1 -22.38 -17.95 12.63
C MET A 1 -22.67 -16.62 11.97
N SER A 2 -21.81 -15.61 12.14
CA SER A 2 -21.92 -14.36 11.40
C SER A 2 -21.38 -14.57 9.99
N SER A 3 -22.16 -14.23 8.97
CA SER A 3 -21.76 -14.29 7.55
C SER A 3 -21.80 -12.89 6.95
N CYS A 4 -20.79 -12.53 6.14
CA CYS A 4 -20.76 -11.30 5.37
C CYS A 4 -20.73 -11.61 3.87
N LYS A 5 -21.24 -10.69 3.04
CA LYS A 5 -21.17 -10.82 1.57
C LYS A 5 -19.85 -10.22 1.09
N LEU A 6 -19.17 -10.89 0.15
CA LEU A 6 -17.94 -10.39 -0.47
C LEU A 6 -18.20 -10.11 -1.95
N TYR A 7 -17.94 -8.88 -2.36
CA TYR A 7 -18.08 -8.39 -3.72
C TYR A 7 -16.71 -8.32 -4.41
N PRO A 8 -16.65 -8.52 -5.74
CA PRO A 8 -15.41 -8.41 -6.50
C PRO A 8 -14.92 -6.96 -6.58
N GLN A 9 -13.73 -6.78 -7.15
CA GLN A 9 -13.13 -5.46 -7.34
C GLN A 9 -13.99 -4.57 -8.23
N SER A 10 -14.46 -3.47 -7.65
CA SER A 10 -15.03 -2.35 -8.40
C SER A 10 -13.87 -1.72 -9.19
N LYS A 11 -13.91 -1.74 -10.53
CA LYS A 11 -12.89 -1.04 -11.32
C LYS A 11 -12.90 0.45 -10.91
N PRO A 12 -11.74 1.05 -10.59
CA PRO A 12 -11.69 2.49 -10.43
C PRO A 12 -12.02 3.14 -11.78
N ASP A 13 -12.92 4.12 -11.79
CA ASP A 13 -13.36 4.85 -13.00
C ASP A 13 -12.21 5.64 -13.65
N THR A 14 -11.10 5.84 -12.93
CA THR A 14 -9.91 6.51 -13.46
C THR A 14 -8.65 5.90 -12.82
N PRO A 15 -7.65 5.46 -13.62
CA PRO A 15 -6.36 5.07 -13.08
C PRO A 15 -5.73 6.29 -12.41
N ALA A 16 -5.50 6.22 -11.10
CA ALA A 16 -4.75 7.28 -10.42
C ALA A 16 -3.30 7.27 -10.93
N PRO A 17 -2.67 8.43 -11.13
CA PRO A 17 -1.23 8.48 -11.41
C PRO A 17 -0.48 7.83 -10.24
N ASN A 18 0.27 6.76 -10.53
CA ASN A 18 0.97 5.98 -9.52
C ASN A 18 2.50 6.20 -9.65
N PRO A 19 3.18 6.73 -8.61
CA PRO A 19 4.63 6.96 -8.64
C PRO A 19 5.44 5.67 -8.53
N LEU A 20 4.82 4.52 -8.27
CA LEU A 20 5.50 3.24 -8.15
C LEU A 20 5.83 2.64 -9.53
N PRO A 21 6.91 1.86 -9.63
CA PRO A 21 7.20 1.04 -10.79
C PRO A 21 5.98 0.20 -11.22
N GLY A 22 5.78 0.02 -12.53
CA GLY A 22 4.61 -0.68 -13.10
C GLY A 22 4.34 -2.07 -12.54
N LEU A 23 5.37 -2.76 -12.02
CA LEU A 23 5.22 -4.08 -11.38
C LEU A 23 4.53 -4.02 -10.01
N LEU A 24 4.77 -2.93 -9.27
CA LEU A 24 4.13 -2.60 -8.00
C LEU A 24 2.81 -1.83 -8.22
N HIS A 25 2.56 -1.38 -9.45
CA HIS A 25 1.36 -0.66 -9.80
C HIS A 25 0.16 -1.58 -9.66
N THR A 26 -0.69 -1.23 -8.69
CA THR A 26 -2.03 -1.76 -8.59
C THR A 26 -3.03 -0.71 -9.08
N PRO A 27 -4.14 -1.07 -9.74
CA PRO A 27 -5.09 -0.10 -10.30
C PRO A 27 -5.57 0.98 -9.31
N SER A 28 -5.61 0.65 -8.01
CA SER A 28 -6.00 1.55 -6.93
C SER A 28 -4.89 2.47 -6.41
N GLY A 29 -3.64 2.32 -6.87
CA GLY A 29 -2.49 3.04 -6.32
C GLY A 29 -1.90 2.43 -5.05
N LEU A 30 -2.45 1.31 -4.57
CA LEU A 30 -1.99 0.65 -3.34
C LEU A 30 -0.73 -0.18 -3.56
N ALA A 31 0.09 -0.29 -2.51
CA ALA A 31 1.20 -1.25 -2.46
C ALA A 31 1.33 -1.83 -1.06
N LEU A 32 1.94 -3.02 -0.99
CA LEU A 32 2.24 -3.68 0.28
C LEU A 32 3.69 -3.42 0.66
N LEU A 33 3.89 -2.85 1.85
CA LEU A 33 5.18 -2.67 2.48
C LEU A 33 5.24 -3.51 3.76
N GLU A 34 6.30 -4.30 3.89
CA GLU A 34 6.60 -5.15 5.03
C GLU A 34 7.90 -4.69 5.67
N LEU A 35 7.83 -4.37 6.97
CA LEU A 35 8.95 -3.90 7.76
C LEU A 35 9.13 -4.81 8.99
N GLN A 36 10.34 -5.33 9.19
CA GLN A 36 10.68 -6.09 10.38
C GLN A 36 10.98 -5.14 11.55
N GLY A 37 9.94 -4.74 12.27
CA GLY A 37 10.02 -3.78 13.36
C GLY A 37 8.76 -2.95 13.45
N THR A 38 8.84 -1.82 14.15
CA THR A 38 7.75 -0.85 14.28
C THR A 38 8.18 0.50 13.74
N VAL A 39 7.27 1.19 13.05
CA VAL A 39 7.46 2.60 12.68
C VAL A 39 6.93 3.44 13.83
N ASN A 40 7.80 4.26 14.43
CA ASN A 40 7.38 5.22 15.43
C ASN A 40 6.82 6.45 14.72
N LEU A 41 5.51 6.64 14.82
CA LEU A 41 4.81 7.78 14.24
C LEU A 41 4.67 8.88 15.31
N PRO A 42 4.76 10.15 14.91
CA PRO A 42 4.56 11.25 15.86
C PRO A 42 3.11 11.27 16.35
N THR A 43 2.93 11.59 17.63
CA THR A 43 1.62 11.69 18.28
C THR A 43 1.35 13.13 18.73
N ASP A 44 0.09 13.52 18.76
CA ASP A 44 -0.34 14.80 19.35
C ASP A 44 -0.26 14.76 20.89
N ALA A 45 -0.66 15.87 21.54
CA ALA A 45 -0.70 15.98 22.99
C ALA A 45 -1.67 15.00 23.67
N ASN A 46 -2.62 14.42 22.92
CA ASN A 46 -3.58 13.43 23.40
C ASN A 46 -3.09 11.99 23.17
N GLY A 47 -1.92 11.81 22.53
CA GLY A 47 -1.36 10.51 22.18
C GLY A 47 -1.91 9.93 20.88
N GLU A 48 -2.68 10.70 20.11
CA GLU A 48 -3.23 10.27 18.82
C GLU A 48 -2.18 10.44 17.73
N ILE A 49 -2.06 9.45 16.83
CA ILE A 49 -1.13 9.51 15.69
C ILE A 49 -1.48 10.72 14.82
N LEU A 50 -0.49 11.57 14.57
CA LEU A 50 -0.68 12.71 13.68
C LEU A 50 -1.04 12.20 12.28
N LYS A 51 -2.16 12.71 11.76
CA LYS A 51 -2.62 12.44 10.39
C LYS A 51 -1.74 13.24 9.43
N ASP A 52 -1.54 12.70 8.24
CA ASP A 52 -0.85 13.37 7.12
C ASP A 52 0.61 13.75 7.37
N VAL A 53 1.31 13.01 8.25
CA VAL A 53 2.75 13.20 8.44
C VAL A 53 3.55 12.37 7.44
N GLU A 54 4.45 13.04 6.73
CA GLU A 54 5.45 12.37 5.92
C GLU A 54 6.38 11.54 6.82
N VAL A 55 6.23 10.22 6.75
CA VAL A 55 7.09 9.27 7.48
C VAL A 55 8.49 9.20 6.84
N GLY A 56 8.55 9.36 5.53
CA GLY A 56 9.76 9.14 4.77
C GLY A 56 9.53 8.97 3.27
N ARG A 57 10.56 8.49 2.56
CA ARG A 57 10.55 8.33 1.10
C ARG A 57 11.08 6.98 0.65
N LEU A 58 10.54 6.50 -0.46
CA LEU A 58 11.02 5.32 -1.17
C LEU A 58 11.86 5.74 -2.38
N GLU A 59 13.03 5.13 -2.53
CA GLU A 59 13.89 5.28 -3.69
C GLU A 59 14.14 3.93 -4.35
N PHE A 60 14.11 3.90 -5.67
CA PHE A 60 14.36 2.73 -6.52
C PHE A 60 15.60 3.00 -7.40
N PRO A 61 16.83 2.93 -6.85
CA PRO A 61 18.04 3.45 -7.52
C PRO A 61 18.33 2.78 -8.86
N ASP A 62 17.97 1.50 -8.97
CA ASP A 62 18.25 0.67 -10.13
C ASP A 62 17.06 0.60 -11.10
N HIS A 63 15.94 1.28 -10.79
CA HIS A 63 14.77 1.30 -11.66
C HIS A 63 14.88 2.39 -12.72
N VAL A 64 14.87 1.98 -13.99
CA VAL A 64 14.84 2.89 -15.15
C VAL A 64 13.52 2.71 -15.88
N SER A 65 12.75 3.78 -16.04
CA SER A 65 11.49 3.75 -16.77
C SER A 65 11.68 3.24 -18.20
N GLY A 66 10.94 2.20 -18.58
CA GLY A 66 11.00 1.59 -19.91
C GLY A 66 12.10 0.56 -20.11
N ALA A 67 13.00 0.35 -19.14
CA ALA A 67 13.98 -0.74 -19.20
C ALA A 67 13.31 -2.08 -18.85
N GLU A 68 13.54 -3.10 -19.67
CA GLU A 68 13.07 -4.45 -19.38
C GLU A 68 13.98 -5.14 -18.36
N GLY A 69 13.40 -5.75 -17.33
CA GLY A 69 14.12 -6.58 -16.37
C GLY A 69 13.64 -6.46 -14.94
N LEU A 70 13.98 -7.47 -14.14
CA LEU A 70 13.64 -7.57 -12.70
C LEU A 70 14.84 -7.28 -11.80
N ALA A 71 16.00 -6.92 -12.36
CA ALA A 71 17.23 -6.71 -11.59
C ALA A 71 17.10 -5.58 -10.56
N TRP A 72 16.33 -4.54 -10.88
CA TRP A 72 16.08 -3.40 -10.00
C TRP A 72 15.35 -3.80 -8.70
N MET A 73 14.64 -4.93 -8.69
CA MET A 73 13.92 -5.41 -7.52
C MET A 73 14.86 -5.78 -6.36
N LYS A 74 16.14 -6.00 -6.62
CA LYS A 74 17.12 -6.41 -5.60
C LYS A 74 17.46 -5.32 -4.59
N ARG A 75 17.13 -4.06 -4.89
CA ARG A 75 17.49 -2.93 -4.04
C ARG A 75 16.44 -1.83 -4.09
N VAL A 76 15.87 -1.56 -2.92
CA VAL A 76 14.99 -0.43 -2.65
C VAL A 76 15.48 0.23 -1.36
N HIS A 77 15.49 1.56 -1.32
CA HIS A 77 15.78 2.30 -0.10
C HIS A 77 14.52 2.92 0.45
N LEU A 78 14.28 2.74 1.75
CA LEU A 78 13.30 3.48 2.52
C LEU A 78 14.05 4.40 3.47
N TYR A 79 13.92 5.70 3.29
CA TYR A 79 14.43 6.69 4.24
C TYR A 79 13.32 7.04 5.21
N ILE A 80 13.60 7.01 6.51
CA ILE A 80 12.66 7.39 7.58
C ILE A 80 13.22 8.61 8.30
N GLY A 81 12.46 9.71 8.30
CA GLY A 81 12.94 11.01 8.76
C GLY A 81 14.25 11.43 8.07
N GLN A 82 15.13 12.09 8.82
CA GLN A 82 16.39 12.64 8.30
C GLN A 82 17.62 11.76 8.54
N HIS A 83 17.49 10.67 9.30
CA HIS A 83 18.64 9.98 9.89
C HIS A 83 18.66 8.47 9.72
N GLN A 84 17.61 7.87 9.14
CA GLN A 84 17.53 6.42 9.00
C GLN A 84 17.30 6.03 7.54
N ARG A 85 18.03 5.00 7.10
CA ARG A 85 17.81 4.33 5.83
C ARG A 85 17.67 2.83 6.05
N LEU A 86 16.63 2.23 5.50
CA LEU A 86 16.48 0.79 5.39
C LEU A 86 16.75 0.37 3.94
N THR A 87 17.59 -0.65 3.78
CA THR A 87 17.80 -1.30 2.49
C THR A 87 16.96 -2.56 2.43
N GLY A 88 16.10 -2.63 1.42
CA GLY A 88 15.19 -3.73 1.18
C GLY A 88 15.15 -4.13 -0.29
N GLU A 89 14.15 -4.92 -0.65
CA GLU A 89 13.97 -5.48 -1.98
C GLU A 89 12.48 -5.62 -2.30
N VAL A 90 12.15 -5.69 -3.59
CA VAL A 90 10.82 -6.08 -4.04
C VAL A 90 10.77 -7.60 -4.16
N LYS A 91 9.79 -8.23 -3.50
CA LYS A 91 9.55 -9.66 -3.61
C LYS A 91 8.19 -9.98 -4.20
N LYS A 92 8.16 -10.98 -5.09
CA LYS A 92 6.92 -11.63 -5.51
C LYS A 92 6.36 -12.42 -4.34
N LEU A 93 5.06 -12.27 -4.09
CA LEU A 93 4.37 -13.06 -3.08
C LEU A 93 4.18 -14.50 -3.59
N PRO A 94 4.36 -15.53 -2.74
CA PRO A 94 4.09 -16.92 -3.13
C PRO A 94 2.61 -17.13 -3.45
N ARG A 95 1.72 -16.34 -2.82
CA ARG A 95 0.28 -16.29 -3.10
C ARG A 95 -0.15 -14.83 -3.18
N ALA A 96 -0.97 -14.49 -4.16
CA ALA A 96 -1.54 -13.16 -4.25
C ALA A 96 -2.42 -12.88 -3.01
N MET A 97 -2.37 -11.64 -2.52
CA MET A 97 -3.13 -11.19 -1.36
C MET A 97 -4.24 -10.25 -1.81
N ALA A 98 -5.48 -10.54 -1.40
CA ALA A 98 -6.60 -9.63 -1.62
C ALA A 98 -6.68 -8.63 -0.46
N VAL A 99 -6.68 -7.33 -0.78
CA VAL A 99 -7.04 -6.27 0.15
C VAL A 99 -8.55 -6.11 0.08
N VAL A 100 -9.24 -6.22 1.22
CA VAL A 100 -10.69 -6.08 1.31
C VAL A 100 -11.05 -4.90 2.20
N ARG A 101 -12.14 -4.21 1.87
CA ARG A 101 -12.71 -3.15 2.73
C ARG A 101 -14.19 -3.35 2.92
N ARG A 102 -14.73 -2.75 3.97
CA ARG A 102 -16.18 -2.59 4.11
C ARG A 102 -16.69 -1.67 3.02
N ARG A 103 -17.71 -2.11 2.29
CA ARG A 103 -18.39 -1.35 1.25
C ARG A 103 -19.60 -0.62 1.85
N GLU A 104 -19.89 0.56 1.32
CA GLU A 104 -21.14 1.26 1.61
C GLU A 104 -22.35 0.54 0.99
N ASN A 105 -23.41 0.38 1.77
CA ASN A 105 -24.64 -0.25 1.33
C ASN A 105 -25.36 0.63 0.31
N ARG A 106 -25.58 0.09 -0.89
CA ARG A 106 -26.22 0.82 -1.99
C ARG A 106 -27.73 0.65 -1.95
N TRP A 107 -28.43 1.63 -2.50
CA TRP A 107 -29.84 1.51 -2.81
C TRP A 107 -30.00 0.94 -4.22
N TYR A 108 -30.90 -0.02 -4.40
CA TYR A 108 -31.28 -0.54 -5.70
C TYR A 108 -32.80 -0.64 -5.82
N GLU A 109 -33.29 -0.52 -7.04
CA GLU A 109 -34.72 -0.56 -7.33
C GLU A 109 -35.14 -2.01 -7.63
N ASN A 110 -36.24 -2.46 -7.04
CA ASN A 110 -36.87 -3.73 -7.40
C ASN A 110 -38.36 -3.51 -7.70
N SER A 111 -39.07 -4.57 -8.07
CA SER A 111 -40.49 -4.52 -8.42
C SER A 111 -41.42 -4.03 -7.28
N ALA A 112 -40.91 -3.91 -6.05
CA ALA A 112 -41.61 -3.42 -4.88
C ALA A 112 -41.11 -2.05 -4.37
N GLY A 113 -40.19 -1.40 -5.10
CA GLY A 113 -39.63 -0.09 -4.77
C GLY A 113 -38.13 -0.10 -4.43
N PRO A 114 -37.58 1.04 -3.95
CA PRO A 114 -36.18 1.14 -3.57
C PRO A 114 -35.89 0.34 -2.30
N VAL A 115 -34.89 -0.54 -2.38
CA VAL A 115 -34.41 -1.35 -1.25
C VAL A 115 -32.94 -1.04 -1.01
N GLN A 116 -32.59 -0.77 0.24
CA GLN A 116 -31.20 -0.64 0.65
C GLN A 116 -30.57 -2.01 0.90
N GLU A 117 -29.36 -2.22 0.40
CA GLU A 117 -28.54 -3.36 0.84
C GLU A 117 -28.43 -3.37 2.37
N GLN A 118 -28.64 -4.53 2.98
CA GLN A 118 -28.48 -4.71 4.43
C GLN A 118 -27.31 -5.64 4.73
N GLY A 119 -26.81 -5.55 5.96
CA GLY A 119 -25.74 -6.39 6.49
C GLY A 119 -24.34 -5.84 6.25
N ASP A 120 -23.35 -6.64 6.64
CA ASP A 120 -21.94 -6.34 6.43
C ASP A 120 -21.51 -6.81 5.04
N ASN A 121 -21.28 -5.84 4.16
CA ASN A 121 -20.84 -6.05 2.80
C ASN A 121 -19.36 -5.65 2.70
N LEU A 122 -18.53 -6.56 2.20
CA LEU A 122 -17.12 -6.34 1.93
C LEU A 122 -16.91 -6.28 0.42
N GLU A 123 -15.94 -5.50 -0.05
CA GLU A 123 -15.48 -5.55 -1.43
C GLU A 123 -13.96 -5.75 -1.49
N VAL A 124 -13.51 -6.48 -2.52
CA VAL A 124 -12.09 -6.55 -2.85
C VAL A 124 -11.68 -5.18 -3.40
N VAL A 125 -10.69 -4.55 -2.78
CA VAL A 125 -10.11 -3.29 -3.25
C VAL A 125 -9.00 -3.58 -4.24
N GLU A 126 -8.17 -4.58 -3.94
CA GLU A 126 -6.98 -4.85 -4.73
C GLU A 126 -6.48 -6.29 -4.60
N ILE A 127 -5.76 -6.77 -5.62
CA ILE A 127 -5.02 -8.03 -5.59
C ILE A 127 -3.52 -7.73 -5.70
N VAL A 128 -2.84 -7.78 -4.56
CA VAL A 128 -1.40 -7.52 -4.47
C VAL A 128 -0.61 -8.78 -4.80
N LYS A 129 0.37 -8.66 -5.69
CA LYS A 129 1.23 -9.77 -6.15
C LYS A 129 2.70 -9.60 -5.72
N TYR A 130 3.09 -8.39 -5.34
CA TYR A 130 4.45 -8.03 -4.97
C TYR A 130 4.42 -7.20 -3.69
N LYS A 131 5.47 -7.31 -2.87
CA LYS A 131 5.68 -6.51 -1.67
C LYS A 131 7.05 -5.84 -1.68
N LEU A 132 7.13 -4.69 -1.03
CA LEU A 132 8.39 -4.08 -0.59
C LEU A 132 8.77 -4.72 0.75
N MET A 133 9.94 -5.32 0.86
CA MET A 133 10.37 -6.04 2.06
C MET A 133 11.64 -5.43 2.64
N PHE A 134 11.57 -4.99 3.90
CA PHE A 134 12.68 -4.44 4.67
C PHE A 134 12.91 -5.27 5.94
N SER A 135 13.79 -6.27 5.85
CA SER A 135 14.12 -7.17 6.96
C SER A 135 15.38 -6.78 7.73
N ASN A 136 16.18 -5.88 7.18
CA ASN A 136 17.46 -5.49 7.77
C ASN A 136 17.30 -4.35 8.75
N ARG A 137 18.25 -4.24 9.70
CA ARG A 137 18.29 -3.13 10.65
C ARG A 137 18.47 -1.79 9.91
N PRO A 138 17.84 -0.71 10.37
CA PRO A 138 18.09 0.63 9.83
C PRO A 138 19.57 1.02 9.96
N GLU A 139 20.09 1.63 8.91
CA GLU A 139 21.42 2.22 8.86
C GLU A 139 21.31 3.73 9.16
N PRO A 140 22.23 4.30 9.97
CA PRO A 140 22.29 5.74 10.15
C PRO A 140 22.77 6.40 8.85
N VAL A 141 22.11 7.50 8.46
CA VAL A 141 22.59 8.35 7.36
C VAL A 141 23.14 9.65 7.92
N GLY A 142 24.35 10.02 7.48
CA GLY A 142 24.95 11.32 7.80
C GLY A 142 24.23 12.44 7.05
N THR A 143 24.25 13.64 7.62
CA THR A 143 23.60 14.86 7.08
C THR A 143 24.15 15.34 5.73
N VAL A 144 25.16 14.67 5.16
CA VAL A 144 25.87 15.10 3.95
C VAL A 144 25.01 15.00 2.68
N ASN A 145 23.92 14.21 2.70
CA ASN A 145 22.98 14.05 1.58
C ASN A 145 21.50 14.24 1.99
N ALA A 146 21.23 14.96 3.08
CA ALA A 146 19.86 15.38 3.37
C ALA A 146 19.48 16.53 2.40
N PRO A 147 18.42 16.40 1.59
CA PRO A 147 17.92 17.53 0.81
C PRO A 147 17.40 18.65 1.71
#